data_AF-A0A1A5JKW1-F1
#
_entry.id   AF-A0A1A5JKW1-F1
#
_cell.length_a   1.000
_cell.length_b   1.000
_cell.length_c   1.000
_cell.angle_alpha   90.00
_cell.angle_beta   90.00
_cell.angle_gamma   90.00
#
_symmetry.space_group_name_H-M   'P 1'
#
loop_
_entity.id
_entity.type
_entity.pdbx_description
1 polymer ?
#
loop_
_entity_poly.entity_id
_entity_poly.type
_entity_poly.pdbx_seq_one_letter_code
_entity_poly.pdbx_strand_id
1 'polypeptide(L)'
;MRHILVADAGSRMVRVYAGDGDWNGHRMPTRSVTVLDEDTFLRGRASPEAGGPKGLDVDRSNCVVAVTCEEQTLAFFALLSILGSVENCRQEGAIASA
;
A
#
# COMPACT_ATOMS: atom_id res chain seq x y z
N MET A 1 -17.41 2.57 -5.00
CA MET A 1 -16.71 2.85 -3.74
C MET A 1 -15.32 3.39 -4.07
N ARG A 2 -14.93 4.55 -3.52
CA ARG A 2 -13.57 5.10 -3.71
C ARG A 2 -12.70 4.72 -2.52
N HIS A 3 -11.40 4.66 -2.76
CA HIS A 3 -10.41 4.38 -1.72
C HIS A 3 -9.42 5.53 -1.62
N ILE A 4 -9.00 5.84 -0.40
CA ILE A 4 -7.89 6.76 -0.11
C ILE A 4 -6.78 5.92 0.48
N LEU A 5 -5.60 5.98 -0.14
CA LEU A 5 -4.39 5.34 0.36
C LEU A 5 -3.55 6.42 1.05
N VAL A 6 -3.09 6.13 2.27
CA VAL A 6 -2.27 7.05 3.07
C VAL A 6 -0.99 6.36 3.44
N ALA A 7 0.14 6.91 3.00
CA ALA A 7 1.46 6.55 3.53
C ALA A 7 1.60 7.14 4.94
N ASP A 8 1.76 6.27 5.94
CA ASP A 8 1.85 6.66 7.34
C ASP A 8 3.31 6.74 7.79
N ALA A 9 3.88 7.95 7.79
CA ALA A 9 5.28 8.16 8.14
C ALA A 9 5.66 7.74 9.58
N GLY A 10 4.67 7.65 10.48
CA GLY A 10 4.88 7.20 11.87
C GLY A 10 4.78 5.69 12.06
N SER A 11 4.45 4.93 11.02
CA SER A 11 4.32 3.48 11.09
C SER A 11 4.87 2.78 9.86
N ARG A 12 4.84 1.45 9.85
CA ARG A 12 5.29 0.63 8.71
C ARG A 12 4.23 0.45 7.63
N MET A 13 3.15 1.23 7.70
CA MET A 13 1.88 0.88 7.07
C MET A 13 1.45 1.88 6.01
N VAL A 14 0.74 1.35 5.00
CA VAL A 14 -0.21 2.12 4.22
C VAL A 14 -1.60 1.89 4.80
N ARG A 15 -2.33 2.97 5.07
CA ARG A 15 -3.71 2.93 5.53
C ARG A 15 -4.65 3.08 4.33
N VAL A 16 -5.69 2.26 4.30
CA VAL A 16 -6.75 2.31 3.29
C VAL A 16 -8.01 2.79 3.98
N TYR A 17 -8.61 3.85 3.45
CA TYR A 17 -9.94 4.31 3.83
C TYR A 17 -10.88 4.10 2.66
N ALA A 18 -12.10 3.65 2.94
CA ALA A 18 -13.14 3.54 1.93
C ALA A 18 -14.22 4.61 2.20
N GLY A 19 -14.66 5.28 1.15
CA GLY A 19 -15.67 6.33 1.25
C GLY A 19 -16.08 6.88 -0.11
N ASP A 20 -17.07 7.75 -0.11
CA ASP A 20 -17.65 8.30 -1.33
C ASP A 20 -17.24 9.75 -1.61
N GLY A 21 -16.35 10.31 -0.79
CA GLY A 21 -15.76 11.65 -0.97
C GLY A 21 -16.05 12.64 0.17
N ASP A 22 -16.64 12.18 1.28
CA ASP A 22 -16.77 12.96 2.50
C ASP A 22 -16.03 12.30 3.68
N TRP A 23 -15.87 13.04 4.78
CA TRP A 23 -15.28 12.57 6.03
C TRP A 23 -16.35 12.31 7.11
N ASN A 24 -17.59 12.09 6.69
CA ASN A 24 -18.70 11.79 7.59
C ASN A 24 -18.74 10.29 7.89
N GLY A 25 -19.18 9.92 9.09
CA GLY A 25 -19.26 8.51 9.48
C GLY A 25 -17.92 7.91 9.94
N HIS A 26 -17.60 6.70 9.45
CA HIS A 26 -16.50 5.89 9.96
C HIS A 26 -15.12 6.45 9.58
N ARG A 27 -14.37 6.94 10.57
CA ARG A 27 -13.06 7.62 10.37
C ARG A 27 -11.85 6.71 10.58
N MET A 28 -12.06 5.40 10.74
CA MET A 28 -10.96 4.44 10.88
C MET A 28 -10.62 3.84 9.53
N PRO A 29 -9.35 3.47 9.30
CA PRO A 29 -8.97 2.79 8.08
C PRO A 29 -9.71 1.46 8.00
N THR A 30 -10.27 1.17 6.82
CA THR A 30 -10.87 -0.14 6.53
C THR A 30 -9.81 -1.22 6.43
N ARG A 31 -8.56 -0.85 6.13
CA ARG A 31 -7.41 -1.75 6.11
C ARG A 31 -6.11 -1.03 6.44
N SER A 32 -5.19 -1.74 7.09
CA SER A 32 -3.81 -1.30 7.27
C SER A 32 -2.89 -2.37 6.71
N VAL A 33 -1.95 -2.00 5.85
CA VAL A 33 -1.07 -2.93 5.15
C VAL A 33 0.37 -2.60 5.47
N THR A 34 1.10 -3.57 6.00
CA THR A 34 2.55 -3.43 6.22
C THR A 34 3.26 -3.42 4.87
N VAL A 35 3.93 -2.32 4.56
CA VAL A 35 4.70 -2.14 3.31
C VAL A 35 6.20 -2.01 3.56
N LEU A 36 6.60 -1.91 4.83
CA LEU A 36 7.98 -1.77 5.26
C LEU A 36 8.31 -2.85 6.31
N ASP A 37 9.47 -3.49 6.17
CA ASP A 37 9.99 -4.39 7.18
C ASP A 37 10.43 -3.61 8.44
N GLU A 38 10.56 -4.32 9.57
CA GLU A 38 10.88 -3.70 10.86
C GLU A 38 12.29 -3.10 10.86
N ASP A 39 13.28 -3.79 10.30
CA ASP A 39 14.67 -3.33 10.33
C ASP A 39 14.83 -2.03 9.53
N THR A 40 14.24 -1.96 8.34
CA THR A 40 14.23 -0.75 7.49
C THR A 40 13.49 0.41 8.15
N PHE A 41 12.37 0.15 8.82
CA PHE A 41 11.66 1.17 9.59
C PHE A 41 12.49 1.72 10.75
N LEU A 42 13.12 0.83 11.53
CA LEU A 42 13.92 1.23 12.68
C LEU A 42 15.15 2.04 12.28
N ARG A 43 15.79 1.73 11.14
CA ARG A 43 16.90 2.54 10.61
C ARG A 43 16.47 3.98 10.32
N GLY A 44 15.27 4.17 9.78
CA GLY A 44 14.74 5.51 9.43
C GLY A 44 14.02 6.22 10.58
N ARG A 45 13.89 5.60 11.75
CA ARG A 45 13.10 6.09 12.88
C ARG A 45 13.84 7.15 13.71
N ALA A 46 13.98 8.34 13.16
CA ALA A 46 14.57 9.48 13.88
C ALA A 46 13.64 10.09 14.95
N SER A 47 12.32 9.93 14.81
CA SER A 47 11.30 10.41 15.75
C SER A 47 10.06 9.49 15.74
N PRO A 48 9.11 9.65 16.68
CA PRO A 48 7.87 8.86 16.68
C PRO A 48 7.08 8.95 15.37
N GLU A 49 7.14 10.09 14.68
CA GLU A 49 6.44 10.42 13.44
C GLU A 49 7.24 10.07 12.16
N ALA A 50 8.45 9.52 12.31
CA ALA A 50 9.36 9.20 11.22
C ALA A 50 9.66 7.70 11.11
N GLY A 51 10.30 7.32 10.00
CA GLY A 51 10.74 5.97 9.67
C GLY A 51 9.83 5.24 8.67
N GLY A 52 8.55 5.61 8.63
CA GLY A 52 7.55 5.02 7.74
C GLY A 52 7.61 5.51 6.29
N PRO A 53 6.72 4.99 5.42
CA PRO A 53 6.54 5.47 4.06
C PRO A 53 6.13 6.96 4.05
N LYS A 54 6.72 7.74 3.14
CA LYS A 54 6.49 9.19 3.01
C LYS A 54 5.86 9.56 1.68
N GLY A 55 6.13 8.80 0.62
CA GLY A 55 5.54 9.00 -0.71
C GLY A 55 4.78 7.76 -1.18
N LEU A 56 3.72 8.01 -1.95
CA LEU A 56 2.87 6.99 -2.56
C LEU A 56 2.37 7.47 -3.93
N ASP A 57 2.38 6.60 -4.92
CA ASP A 57 1.73 6.84 -6.21
C ASP A 57 1.08 5.56 -6.74
N VAL A 58 0.07 5.71 -7.60
CA VAL A 58 -0.63 4.61 -8.27
C VAL A 58 -0.44 4.76 -9.76
N ASP A 59 -0.03 3.68 -10.42
CA ASP A 59 0.18 3.70 -11.86
C ASP A 59 -1.16 3.92 -12.62
N ARG A 60 -1.08 4.39 -13.88
CA ARG A 60 -2.29 4.70 -14.68
C ARG A 60 -3.20 3.49 -14.94
N SER A 61 -2.68 2.27 -14.91
CA SER A 61 -3.48 1.05 -15.09
C SER A 61 -4.19 0.59 -13.81
N ASN A 62 -3.94 1.24 -12.67
CA ASN A 62 -4.47 0.87 -11.35
C ASN A 62 -4.07 -0.57 -10.94
N CYS A 63 -2.88 -1.01 -11.32
CA CYS A 63 -2.37 -2.34 -10.99
C CYS A 63 -1.28 -2.28 -9.93
N VAL A 64 -0.51 -1.19 -9.87
CA VAL A 64 0.70 -1.06 -9.06
C VAL A 64 0.60 0.19 -8.18
N VAL A 65 0.97 0.02 -6.91
CA VAL A 65 1.25 1.11 -5.97
C VAL A 65 2.75 1.17 -5.76
N ALA A 66 3.33 2.34 -6.00
CA ALA A 66 4.70 2.65 -5.63
C ALA A 66 4.71 3.34 -4.27
N VAL A 67 5.61 2.92 -3.39
CA VAL A 67 5.83 3.52 -2.06
C VAL A 67 7.31 3.87 -1.92
N THR A 68 7.61 4.95 -1.22
CA THR A 68 8.98 5.40 -0.98
C THR A 68 9.17 5.91 0.46
N CYS A 69 10.34 5.65 1.01
CA CYS A 69 10.89 6.31 2.19
C CYS A 69 12.41 6.45 2.08
N GLU A 70 13.02 7.07 3.07
CA GLU A 70 14.47 7.33 3.12
C GLU A 70 15.31 6.04 3.07
N GLU A 71 14.89 5.02 3.81
CA GLU A 71 15.57 3.72 3.90
C GLU A 71 15.13 2.73 2.80
N GLN A 72 14.15 3.10 1.99
CA GLN A 72 13.66 2.31 0.85
C GLN A 72 13.21 3.25 -0.27
N THR A 73 14.14 3.54 -1.17
CA THR A 73 13.95 4.51 -2.27
C THR A 73 12.69 4.23 -3.08
N LEU A 74 12.41 2.95 -3.39
CA LEU A 74 11.21 2.58 -4.13
C LEU A 74 10.83 1.12 -3.85
N ALA A 75 9.55 0.89 -3.56
CA ALA A 75 8.94 -0.43 -3.45
C ALA A 75 7.62 -0.47 -4.23
N PHE A 76 7.29 -1.63 -4.81
CA PHE A 76 6.11 -1.81 -5.63
C PHE A 76 5.23 -2.92 -5.08
N PHE A 77 3.92 -2.66 -5.05
CA PHE A 77 2.91 -3.60 -4.57
C PHE A 77 1.76 -3.66 -5.57
N ALA A 78 1.14 -4.83 -5.72
CA ALA A 78 -0.12 -4.93 -6.45
C ALA A 78 -1.21 -4.14 -5.71
N LEU A 79 -1.94 -3.27 -6.42
CA LEU A 79 -3.01 -2.45 -5.82
C LEU A 79 -4.09 -3.33 -5.20
N LEU A 80 -4.46 -4.44 -5.84
CA LEU A 80 -5.46 -5.36 -5.32
C LEU A 80 -5.02 -5.99 -3.99
N SER A 81 -3.74 -6.31 -3.84
CA SER A 81 -3.16 -6.78 -2.57
C SER A 81 -3.23 -5.72 -1.47
N ILE A 82 -3.10 -4.43 -1.80
CA ILE A 82 -3.27 -3.32 -0.85
C ILE A 82 -4.74 -3.14 -0.46
N LEU A 83 -5.65 -3.19 -1.44
CA LEU A 83 -7.09 -3.04 -1.21
C LEU A 83 -7.74 -4.27 -0.53
N GLY A 84 -7.07 -5.43 -0.54
CA GLY A 84 -7.62 -6.67 -0.01
C GLY A 84 -8.62 -7.34 -0.95
N SER A 85 -8.60 -6.98 -2.23
CA SER A 85 -9.37 -7.64 -3.29
C SER A 85 -8.63 -8.89 -3.74
N VAL A 86 -9.30 -10.03 -3.73
CA VAL A 86 -8.74 -11.27 -4.25
C VAL A 86 -8.71 -11.16 -5.78
N GLU A 87 -7.52 -11.22 -6.37
CA GLU A 87 -7.43 -11.64 -7.77
C GLU A 87 -7.93 -13.08 -7.82
N ASN A 88 -9.00 -13.35 -8.56
CA ASN A 88 -9.22 -14.70 -9.06
C ASN A 88 -8.02 -15.00 -9.95
N CYS A 89 -7.02 -15.69 -9.40
CA CYS A 89 -5.88 -16.20 -10.14
C CYS A 89 -6.42 -17.18 -11.18
N ARG A 90 -6.79 -16.69 -12.36
CA ARG A 90 -7.01 -17.53 -13.53
C ARG A 90 -5.63 -17.95 -13.99
N GLN A 91 -5.27 -19.19 -13.70
CA GLN A 91 -4.25 -19.90 -14.47
C GLN A 91 -4.74 -20.03 -15.92
N GLU A 92 -4.45 -19.02 -16.74
CA GLU A 92 -4.55 -19.13 -18.18
C GLU A 92 -3.18 -19.56 -18.74
N GLY A 93 -3.10 -20.85 -19.08
CA GLY A 93 -2.31 -21.34 -20.20
C GLY A 93 -0.83 -21.58 -19.95
N ALA A 94 -0.50 -22.70 -19.29
CA ALA A 94 0.69 -23.42 -19.73
C ALA A 94 0.41 -23.99 -21.13
N ILE A 95 0.90 -23.28 -22.14
CA ILE A 95 1.01 -23.76 -23.52
C ILE A 95 1.56 -25.18 -23.54
N ALA A 96 0.82 -26.08 -24.19
CA ALA A 96 1.28 -27.42 -24.53
C ALA A 96 2.53 -27.34 -25.41
N SER A 97 3.60 -28.02 -25.02
CA SER A 97 4.67 -28.41 -25.95
C SER A 97 4.31 -29.78 -26.53
N ALA A 98 4.19 -29.82 -27.86
CA ALA A 98 4.21 -31.04 -28.66
C ALA A 98 5.65 -31.54 -28.84
#